data_AF-A0A9E1XEY6-F1
#
_entry.id   AF-A0A9E1XEY6-F1
#
_cell.length_a   1.000
_cell.length_b   1.000
_cell.length_c   1.000
_cell.angle_alpha   90.00
_cell.angle_beta   90.00
_cell.angle_gamma   90.00
#
_symmetry.space_group_name_H-M   'P 1'
#
loop_
_entity.id
_entity.type
_entity.pdbx_description
1 polymer ?
#
loop_
_entity_poly.entity_id
_entity_poly.type
_entity_poly.pdbx_seq_one_letter_code
_entity_poly.pdbx_strand_id
1 'polypeptide(L)' 'MATQNHGFFGYKLHPKGEDLQQDLEADALVREATGPDFILISDPVANMNPEEAIRLGRFLEKLD' A
#
# COMPACT_ATOMS: atom_id res chain seq x y z
N MET A 1 -4.15 -15.89 -4.36
CA MET A 1 -3.77 -14.77 -5.28
C MET A 1 -2.46 -15.06 -5.97
N ALA A 2 -2.14 -14.35 -7.06
CA ALA A 2 -0.95 -14.57 -7.88
C ALA A 2 0.41 -14.42 -7.15
N THR A 3 0.49 -13.79 -5.97
CA THR A 3 1.74 -13.73 -5.17
C THR A 3 1.80 -14.82 -4.10
N GLN A 4 0.75 -14.94 -3.28
CA GLN A 4 0.66 -15.97 -2.23
C GLN A 4 0.76 -17.40 -2.78
N ASN A 5 0.17 -17.66 -3.94
CA ASN A 5 0.18 -18.99 -4.56
C ASN A 5 1.57 -19.42 -5.05
N HIS A 6 2.56 -18.52 -5.06
CA HIS A 6 3.94 -18.77 -5.49
C HIS A 6 4.92 -18.86 -4.31
N GLY A 7 4.44 -18.89 -3.06
CA GLY A 7 5.29 -19.00 -1.87
C GLY A 7 5.98 -17.71 -1.44
N PHE A 8 5.54 -16.55 -1.96
CA PHE A 8 5.96 -15.25 -1.44
C PHE A 8 5.27 -14.97 -0.10
N PHE A 9 5.94 -14.21 0.77
CA PHE A 9 5.43 -13.83 2.11
C PHE A 9 5.00 -12.36 2.19
N GLY A 10 5.19 -11.60 1.11
CA GLY A 10 4.79 -10.20 1.04
C GLY A 10 4.70 -9.67 -0.37
N TYR A 11 4.18 -8.45 -0.48
CA TYR A 11 4.04 -7.70 -1.71
C TYR A 11 4.38 -6.23 -1.47
N LYS A 12 5.12 -5.62 -2.40
CA LYS A 12 5.41 -4.18 -2.40
C LYS A 12 4.62 -3.53 -3.53
N LEU A 13 3.59 -2.76 -3.17
CA LEU A 13 2.83 -1.94 -4.09
C LEU A 13 3.64 -0.68 -4.42
N HIS A 14 3.58 -0.26 -5.68
CA HIS A 14 4.13 1.04 -6.11
C HIS A 14 2.98 1.91 -6.65
N PRO A 15 2.23 2.59 -5.77
CA PRO A 15 1.30 3.63 -6.19
C PRO A 15 2.05 4.76 -6.90
N LYS A 16 1.36 5.58 -7.69
CA LYS A 16 2.03 6.60 -8.50
C LYS A 16 2.51 7.79 -7.67
N GLY A 17 1.91 8.06 -6.51
CA GLY A 17 2.23 9.25 -5.73
C GLY A 17 1.75 10.56 -6.36
N GLU A 18 0.86 10.51 -7.36
CA GLU A 18 0.33 11.68 -8.08
C GLU A 18 -1.02 12.17 -7.52
N ASP A 19 -1.81 11.26 -6.95
CA ASP A 19 -3.09 11.54 -6.31
C ASP A 19 -3.19 10.69 -5.04
N LEU A 20 -3.13 11.36 -3.89
CA LEU A 20 -3.18 10.69 -2.59
C LEU A 20 -4.41 9.81 -2.47
N GLN A 21 -5.60 10.25 -2.90
CA GLN A 21 -6.83 9.48 -2.71
C GLN A 21 -6.80 8.16 -3.49
N GLN A 22 -6.26 8.18 -4.72
CA GLN A 22 -6.09 6.98 -5.53
C GLN A 22 -5.08 6.02 -4.91
N ASP A 23 -3.99 6.55 -4.35
CA ASP A 23 -2.99 5.72 -3.68
C ASP A 23 -3.56 5.04 -2.42
N LEU A 24 -4.33 5.77 -1.60
CA LEU A 24 -5.01 5.20 -0.43
C LEU A 24 -6.02 4.11 -0.83
N GLU A 25 -6.78 4.33 -1.91
CA GLU A 25 -7.73 3.33 -2.43
C GLU A 25 -7.00 2.07 -2.92
N ALA A 26 -5.88 2.24 -3.63
CA ALA A 26 -5.06 1.12 -4.10
C ALA A 26 -4.49 0.31 -2.93
N ASP A 27 -3.95 0.97 -1.90
CA ASP A 27 -3.43 0.30 -0.69
C ASP A 27 -4.54 -0.45 0.05
N ALA A 28 -5.75 0.12 0.18
CA ALA A 28 -6.90 -0.55 0.79
C ALA A 28 -7.32 -1.80 0.01
N LEU A 29 -7.46 -1.71 -1.31
CA LEU A 29 -7.84 -2.83 -2.16
C LEU A 29 -6.80 -3.96 -2.13
N VAL A 30 -5.51 -3.61 -2.12
CA VAL A 30 -4.44 -4.61 -2.01
C VAL A 30 -4.42 -5.24 -0.62
N ARG A 31 -4.67 -4.48 0.46
CA ARG A 31 -4.83 -5.04 1.80
C ARG A 31 -6.02 -6.00 1.87
N GLU A 32 -7.19 -5.62 1.37
CA GLU A 32 -8.37 -6.50 1.31
C GLU A 32 -8.05 -7.78 0.55
N ALA A 33 -7.41 -7.66 -0.61
CA ALA A 33 -7.04 -8.82 -1.41
C ALA A 33 -6.06 -9.72 -0.64
N THR A 34 -4.97 -9.14 -0.10
CA THR A 34 -3.86 -9.87 0.54
C THR A 34 -4.19 -10.44 1.92
N GLY A 35 -5.18 -9.87 2.61
CA GLY A 35 -5.53 -10.22 3.98
C GLY A 35 -4.54 -9.65 5.01
N PRO A 36 -4.88 -9.77 6.31
CA PRO A 36 -4.10 -9.16 7.40
C PRO A 36 -2.74 -9.84 7.62
N ASP A 37 -2.61 -11.14 7.35
CA ASP A 37 -1.41 -11.92 7.66
C ASP A 37 -0.29 -11.80 6.60
N PHE A 38 -0.53 -11.09 5.50
CA PHE A 38 0.43 -10.93 4.43
C PHE A 38 1.17 -9.60 4.55
N ILE A 39 2.50 -9.63 4.39
CA ILE A 39 3.31 -8.41 4.48
C ILE A 39 2.98 -7.53 3.27
N LEU A 40 2.48 -6.31 3.53
CA LEU A 40 2.21 -5.30 2.52
C LEU A 40 3.11 -4.09 2.76
N ILE A 41 3.79 -3.63 1.71
CA ILE A 41 4.65 -2.44 1.72
C ILE A 41 4.13 -1.48 0.64
N SER A 42 3.93 -0.21 0.97
CA SER A 42 3.59 0.85 0.00
C SER A 42 4.83 1.70 -0.31
N ASP A 43 5.12 1.92 -1.60
CA ASP A 43 6.26 2.67 -2.11
C ASP A 43 5.79 3.68 -3.18
N PRO A 44 5.36 4.91 -2.81
CA PRO A 44 4.76 5.90 -3.72
C PRO A 44 5.80 6.67 -4.57
N VAL A 45 6.98 6.08 -4.81
CA VAL A 45 8.00 6.57 -5.76
C VAL A 45 8.42 8.04 -5.52
N ALA A 46 8.46 8.47 -4.26
CA ALA A 46 8.91 9.81 -3.85
C ALA A 46 8.20 11.00 -4.54
N ASN A 47 6.98 10.81 -5.06
CA ASN A 47 6.22 11.86 -5.75
C ASN A 47 5.36 12.73 -4.80
N MET A 48 5.20 12.29 -3.54
CA MET A 48 4.41 13.00 -2.53
C MET A 48 5.17 14.16 -1.90
N ASN A 49 4.45 15.22 -1.56
CA ASN A 49 4.95 16.25 -0.65
C ASN A 49 4.98 15.74 0.81
N PRO A 50 5.64 16.44 1.75
CA PRO A 50 5.73 15.98 3.14
C PRO A 50 4.38 15.81 3.86
N GLU A 51 3.38 16.65 3.60
CA GLU A 51 2.05 16.50 4.22
C GLU A 51 1.35 15.24 3.71
N GLU A 52 1.39 15.01 2.40
CA GLU A 52 0.83 13.81 1.77
C GLU A 52 1.50 12.54 2.29
N ALA A 53 2.82 12.53 2.38
CA ALA A 53 3.57 11.40 2.93
C ALA A 53 3.19 11.10 4.39
N ILE A 54 2.99 12.13 5.22
CA ILE A 54 2.50 11.96 6.60
C ILE A 54 1.09 11.37 6.62
N ARG A 55 0.20 11.87 5.75
CA ARG A 55 -1.18 11.37 5.65
C ARG A 55 -1.23 9.91 5.20
N LEU A 56 -0.44 9.54 4.19
CA LEU A 56 -0.28 8.16 3.75
C LEU A 56 0.20 7.28 4.90
N GLY A 57 1.26 7.67 5.61
CA GLY A 57 1.77 6.91 6.76
C GLY A 57 0.71 6.65 7.82
N ARG A 58 -0.08 7.69 8.19
CA ARG A 58 -1.18 7.55 9.17
C ARG A 58 -2.35 6.70 8.69
N PHE A 59 -2.54 6.61 7.37
CA PHE A 59 -3.53 5.72 6.79
C PHE A 59 -3.05 4.27 6.82
N LEU A 60 -1.80 4.02 6.40
CA LEU A 60 -1.20 2.69 6.42
C LEU A 60 -1.19 2.07 7.83
N GLU A 61 -0.91 2.86 8.87
CA GLU A 61 -1.01 2.45 10.28
C GLU A 61 -2.40 1.96 10.71
N LYS A 62 -3.46 2.26 9.94
CA LYS A 62 -4.86 1.86 10.24
C LYS A 62 -5.36 0.71 9.35
N LEU A 63 -4.56 0.26 8.39
CA LEU A 63 -4.91 -0.87 7.50
C LEU A 63 -4.64 -2.24 8.14
N ASP A 64 -4.11 -2.26 9.37
CA ASP A 64 -3.84 -3.45 10.17
C ASP A 64 -5.06 -3.88 11.02
#